data_AF-A0AAN8EKF5-F1
#
_entry.id   AF-A0AAN8EKF5-F1
#
_cell.length_a   1.000
_cell.length_b   1.000
_cell.length_c   1.000
_cell.angle_alpha   90.00
_cell.angle_beta   90.00
_cell.angle_gamma   90.00
#
_symmetry.space_group_name_H-M   'P 1'
#
loop_
_entity.id
_entity.type
_entity.pdbx_description
1 polymer ?
#
loop_
_entity_poly.entity_id
_entity_poly.type
_entity_poly.pdbx_seq_one_letter_code
_entity_poly.pdbx_strand_id
1 'polypeptide(L)'
;MPTTVGDKAEQSGKETIWDKNKDEFKKKSVSKYYDPCQDAANKSIRCMNRNNGDREMCQDFFQAYRDCKKEWQQQMREARWK
;
A
#
# COMPACT_ATOMS: atom_id res chain seq x y z
N MET A 1 -0.40 36.25 7.30
CA MET A 1 0.45 35.57 6.30
C MET A 1 -0.24 34.27 5.91
N PRO A 2 -0.81 34.14 4.70
CA PRO A 2 -1.45 32.90 4.27
C PRO A 2 -0.39 31.98 3.66
N THR A 3 -0.16 30.81 4.25
CA THR A 3 0.53 29.69 3.58
C THR A 3 -0.47 28.57 3.33
N THR A 4 -0.86 28.48 2.07
CA THR A 4 -1.52 27.33 1.45
C THR A 4 -0.66 26.08 1.56
N VAL A 5 -1.17 25.02 2.17
CA VAL A 5 -0.96 23.65 1.68
C VAL A 5 -2.26 22.89 1.92
N GLY A 6 -2.96 22.57 0.83
CA GLY A 6 -4.06 21.64 0.82
C GLY A 6 -3.53 20.23 0.75
N ASP A 7 -3.91 19.39 1.71
CA ASP A 7 -3.86 17.94 1.56
C ASP A 7 -5.21 17.45 1.05
N LYS A 8 -5.36 17.60 -0.27
CA LYS A 8 -6.36 16.96 -1.09
C LYS A 8 -5.94 15.51 -1.32
N ALA A 9 -6.43 14.56 -0.52
CA ALA A 9 -6.38 13.14 -0.88
C ALA A 9 -7.39 12.28 -0.10
N GLU A 10 -8.64 12.73 0.07
CA GLU A 10 -9.72 11.82 0.43
C GLU A 10 -10.75 11.82 -0.69
N GLN A 11 -10.56 10.90 -1.64
CA GLN A 11 -11.55 10.41 -2.60
C GLN A 11 -10.93 9.26 -3.40
N SER A 12 -11.41 8.04 -3.23
CA SER A 12 -11.56 7.07 -4.33
C SER A 12 -12.17 5.78 -3.78
N GLY A 13 -13.24 5.33 -4.42
CA GLY A 13 -14.07 4.22 -4.00
C GLY A 13 -13.36 2.86 -3.97
N LYS A 14 -14.14 1.89 -3.51
CA LYS A 14 -13.85 0.46 -3.41
C LYS A 14 -13.62 -0.16 -4.79
N GLU A 15 -12.54 0.19 -5.47
CA GLU A 15 -11.90 -0.68 -6.46
C GLU A 15 -10.79 -1.43 -5.75
N THR A 16 -10.77 -2.75 -5.84
CA THR A 16 -9.83 -3.54 -5.06
C THR A 16 -8.41 -3.20 -5.49
N ILE A 17 -7.50 -3.13 -4.51
CA ILE A 17 -6.06 -2.90 -4.74
C ILE A 17 -5.51 -3.91 -5.77
N TRP A 18 -6.11 -5.11 -5.85
CA TRP A 18 -5.78 -6.11 -6.85
C TRP A 18 -6.15 -5.70 -8.29
N ASP A 19 -7.34 -5.13 -8.51
CA ASP A 19 -7.81 -4.75 -9.85
C ASP A 19 -6.90 -3.69 -10.50
N LYS A 20 -6.43 -2.72 -9.71
CA LYS A 20 -5.52 -1.66 -10.19
C LYS A 20 -4.11 -2.16 -10.52
N ASN A 21 -3.70 -3.25 -9.88
CA ASN A 21 -2.32 -3.75 -9.90
C ASN A 21 -2.16 -5.03 -10.74
N LYS A 22 -3.25 -5.59 -11.27
CA LYS A 22 -3.29 -6.84 -12.04
C LYS A 22 -2.48 -6.78 -13.33
N ASP A 23 -2.51 -5.64 -14.02
CA ASP A 23 -1.79 -5.46 -15.28
C ASP A 23 -0.29 -5.30 -15.07
N GLU A 24 0.13 -4.64 -13.99
CA GLU A 24 1.54 -4.57 -13.60
C GLU A 24 2.06 -5.93 -13.14
N PHE A 25 1.25 -6.70 -12.40
CA PHE A 25 1.59 -8.07 -12.01
C PHE A 25 1.84 -8.96 -13.25
N LYS A 26 0.99 -8.86 -14.28
CA LYS A 26 1.13 -9.64 -15.53
C LYS A 26 2.30 -9.20 -16.41
N LYS A 27 2.66 -7.91 -16.41
CA LYS A 27 3.76 -7.37 -17.24
C LYS A 27 5.15 -7.62 -16.67
N LYS A 28 5.24 -8.04 -15.41
CA LYS A 28 6.50 -8.18 -14.68
C LYS A 28 7.24 -9.45 -15.08
N SER A 29 8.57 -9.37 -15.15
CA SER A 29 9.40 -10.57 -15.32
C SER A 29 9.16 -11.54 -14.16
N VAL A 30 9.11 -12.83 -14.46
CA VAL A 30 8.80 -13.92 -13.51
C VAL A 30 9.71 -13.90 -12.26
N SER A 31 10.88 -13.26 -12.35
CA SER A 31 11.85 -13.13 -11.26
C SER A 31 11.62 -11.96 -10.29
N LYS A 32 10.79 -10.96 -10.62
CA LYS A 32 10.71 -9.73 -9.83
C LYS A 32 9.58 -9.84 -8.80
N TYR A 33 9.90 -9.64 -7.52
CA TYR A 33 8.94 -9.68 -6.40
C TYR A 33 7.90 -8.56 -6.53
N TYR A 34 6.63 -8.88 -6.74
CA TYR A 34 5.54 -7.90 -6.77
C TYR A 34 4.73 -7.99 -5.48
N ASP A 35 4.79 -6.92 -4.70
CA ASP A 35 3.94 -6.76 -3.53
C ASP A 35 2.81 -5.79 -3.90
N PRO A 36 1.54 -6.21 -3.93
CA PRO A 36 0.41 -5.29 -4.14
C PRO A 36 0.34 -4.20 -3.05
N CYS A 37 1.02 -4.41 -1.92
CA CYS A 37 1.07 -3.52 -0.78
C CYS A 37 2.25 -2.52 -0.83
N GLN A 38 3.05 -2.54 -1.91
CA GLN A 38 4.24 -1.68 -2.05
C GLN A 38 3.93 -0.19 -1.89
N ASP A 39 2.76 0.27 -2.33
CA ASP A 39 2.36 1.67 -2.18
C ASP A 39 2.20 2.08 -0.70
N ALA A 40 1.58 1.21 0.12
CA ALA A 40 1.44 1.43 1.56
C ALA A 40 2.81 1.40 2.27
N ALA A 41 3.72 0.51 1.85
CA ALA A 41 5.10 0.50 2.34
C ALA A 41 5.87 1.78 1.98
N ASN A 42 5.71 2.29 0.76
CA ASN A 42 6.35 3.54 0.35
C ASN A 42 5.81 4.73 1.15
N LYS A 43 4.51 4.74 1.49
CA LYS A 43 3.91 5.75 2.36
C LYS A 43 4.51 5.73 3.77
N SER A 44 4.65 4.55 4.38
CA SER A 44 5.26 4.44 5.72
C SER A 44 6.74 4.84 5.73
N ILE A 45 7.49 4.51 4.67
CA ILE A 45 8.89 4.96 4.51
C ILE A 45 8.98 6.48 4.36
N ARG A 46 8.09 7.09 3.56
CA ARG A 46 8.04 8.56 3.44
C ARG A 46 7.71 9.24 4.76
N CYS A 47 6.81 8.64 5.55
CA CYS A 47 6.50 9.12 6.90
C CYS A 47 7.73 9.04 7.83
N MET A 48 8.45 7.92 7.83
CA MET A 48 9.69 7.79 8.61
C MET A 48 10.75 8.81 8.19
N ASN A 49 10.95 9.01 6.88
CA ASN A 49 11.96 9.96 6.38
C ASN A 49 11.66 11.42 6.76
N ARG A 50 10.38 11.77 6.96
CA ARG A 50 9.95 13.12 7.34
C ARG A 50 9.97 13.34 8.85
N ASN A 51 9.76 12.29 9.64
CA ASN A 51 9.67 12.35 11.09
C ASN A 51 10.91 11.78 11.78
N ASN A 52 12.08 11.82 11.14
CA ASN A 52 13.34 11.34 11.71
C ASN A 52 13.33 9.87 12.19
N GLY A 53 12.47 9.04 11.61
CA GLY A 53 12.30 7.63 11.98
C GLY A 53 11.34 7.39 13.14
N ASP A 54 10.56 8.38 13.55
CA ASP A 54 9.53 8.20 14.58
C ASP A 54 8.44 7.25 14.09
N ARG A 55 8.38 6.07 14.71
CA ARG A 55 7.51 4.96 14.30
C ARG A 55 6.09 5.11 14.85
N GLU A 56 5.92 5.85 15.94
CA GLU A 56 4.61 6.02 16.58
C GLU A 56 3.70 6.86 15.69
N MET A 57 4.22 7.95 15.14
CA MET A 57 3.54 8.80 14.16
C MET A 57 3.13 8.07 12.87
N CYS A 58 3.85 6.99 12.53
CA CYS A 58 3.65 6.27 11.27
C CYS A 58 2.92 4.93 11.45
N GLN A 59 2.41 4.60 12.65
CA GLN A 59 1.74 3.33 12.93
C GLN A 59 0.59 3.04 11.99
N ASP A 60 -0.21 4.04 11.63
CA ASP A 60 -1.36 3.88 10.74
C ASP A 60 -0.94 3.39 9.34
N PHE A 61 0.19 3.88 8.82
CA PHE A 61 0.72 3.41 7.54
C PHE A 61 1.26 1.98 7.62
N PHE A 62 1.84 1.60 8.76
CA PHE A 62 2.28 0.22 8.99
C PHE A 62 1.10 -0.74 9.16
N GLN A 63 0.02 -0.26 9.80
CA GLN A 63 -1.20 -1.03 10.00
C GLN A 63 -1.88 -1.32 8.66
N ALA A 64 -2.05 -0.29 7.82
CA ALA A 64 -2.53 -0.44 6.45
C ALA A 64 -1.71 -1.44 5.63
N TYR A 65 -0.38 -1.45 5.80
CA TYR A 65 0.49 -2.42 5.12
C TYR A 65 0.24 -3.87 5.59
N ARG A 66 0.08 -4.07 6.90
CA ARG A 66 -0.21 -5.39 7.49
C ARG A 66 -1.56 -5.93 7.03
N ASP A 67 -2.57 -5.07 7.01
CA ASP A 67 -3.93 -5.44 6.65
C ASP A 67 -4.01 -5.84 5.17
N CYS A 68 -3.42 -5.05 4.27
CA CYS A 68 -3.34 -5.41 2.85
C CYS A 68 -2.57 -6.72 2.61
N LYS A 69 -1.46 -6.95 3.32
CA LYS A 69 -0.72 -8.21 3.21
C LYS A 69 -1.53 -9.41 3.72
N LYS A 70 -2.33 -9.22 4.78
CA LYS A 70 -3.20 -10.26 5.32
C LYS A 70 -4.30 -10.63 4.33
N GLU A 71 -4.99 -9.63 3.78
CA GLU A 71 -6.02 -9.82 2.75
C GLU A 71 -5.46 -10.50 1.50
N TRP A 72 -4.27 -10.10 1.05
CA TRP A 72 -3.60 -10.73 -0.09
C TRP A 72 -3.30 -12.21 0.14
N GLN A 73 -2.69 -12.53 1.29
CA GLN A 73 -2.38 -13.91 1.65
C GLN A 73 -3.64 -14.76 1.77
N GLN A 74 -4.73 -14.16 2.25
CA GLN A 74 -6.04 -14.81 2.31
C GLN A 74 -6.59 -15.07 0.89
N GLN A 75 -6.62 -14.06 0.02
CA GLN A 75 -7.06 -14.22 -1.37
C GLN A 75 -6.21 -15.24 -2.14
N MET A 76 -4.90 -15.26 -1.94
CA MET A 76 -4.01 -16.25 -2.57
C MET A 76 -4.23 -17.66 -2.03
N ARG A 77 -4.51 -17.80 -0.72
CA ARG A 77 -4.87 -19.10 -0.12
C ARG A 77 -6.19 -19.61 -0.68
N GLU A 78 -7.19 -18.74 -0.79
CA GLU A 78 -8.50 -19.05 -1.35
C GLU A 78 -8.40 -19.39 -2.84
N ALA A 79 -7.64 -18.62 -3.63
CA ALA A 79 -7.38 -18.89 -5.04
C ALA A 79 -6.59 -20.18 -5.28
N ARG A 80 -5.72 -20.58 -4.34
CA ARG A 80 -5.01 -21.86 -4.38
C ARG A 80 -5.94 -23.06 -4.15
N TRP A 81 -7.01 -22.86 -3.36
CA TRP A 81 -7.94 -23.94 -2.97
C TRP A 81 -9.18 -24.03 -3.86
N LYS A 82 -9.20 -23.26 -4.95
CA LYS A 82 -10.30 -23.15 -5.90
C LYS A 82 -9.88 -23.70 -7.25
#